data_AF-A0A251XHF5-F1
#
_entry.id   AF-A0A251XHF5-F1
#
_cell.length_a   1.000
_cell.length_b   1.000
_cell.length_c   1.000
_cell.angle_alpha   90.00
_cell.angle_beta   90.00
_cell.angle_gamma   90.00
#
_symmetry.space_group_name_H-M   'P 1'
#
loop_
_entity.id
_entity.type
_entity.pdbx_description
1 polymer ?
#
loop_
_entity_poly.entity_id
_entity_poly.type
_entity_poly.pdbx_seq_one_letter_code
_entity_poly.pdbx_strand_id
1 'polypeptide(L)'
;MQTHDAVTIYDLLLGTVKDPREAIQTTGFEGLDVIPANIDLSAAEVHLVNEVAREQILASVLRKVSADYDVILIDCQPSLGLLTVNALTASHGVLIPLECEFFALRGVALLVETIEKVKDRLNPGLALDGILATMYDSRTLHSREVLQRVVEAFDDSVLETVIGRTVKFPDASVAGKPIIQFAPEHPAALAYRKVRGSSSRVAPSRRGAPLAERELAVDADASAAVRADPERAFRVSIGNFEGPFDLLLSLIGSHEMDITEVSLSLVTNEFIAHIRGLDGPEDLDEASSFLVVAATLLDLKLVGLLPQGELVDAEDVALLEARDLLFARLLQYRAFKQAASWFQERLAAESGRAFRDVPLEERFRAQVPELVWTTSPADLAAIALLALAPREIPTVGLDHLHAPLVSIREQAAVVVARLRGGAPVTFRELVADAGVTGVVIARFLAVLELYRVAAIEFDQPEALGELTLTWTAESWTDDALASLGAGYDS
;
A
#
# COMPACT_ATOMS: atom_id res chain seq x y z
N MET A 1 18.72 -8.44 -24.08
CA MET A 1 19.04 -9.85 -23.74
C MET A 1 17.79 -10.42 -23.08
N GLN A 2 17.29 -11.58 -23.52
CA GLN A 2 16.07 -12.16 -22.93
C GLN A 2 16.39 -12.63 -21.51
N THR A 3 15.66 -12.11 -20.52
CA THR A 3 15.95 -12.23 -19.07
C THR A 3 15.75 -13.63 -18.49
N HIS A 4 15.25 -14.58 -19.28
CA HIS A 4 14.87 -15.91 -18.80
C HIS A 4 16.01 -16.94 -18.70
N ASP A 5 17.13 -16.75 -19.41
CA ASP A 5 18.27 -17.69 -19.42
C ASP A 5 19.51 -17.17 -18.66
N ALA A 6 19.43 -15.98 -18.06
CA ALA A 6 20.56 -15.40 -17.35
C ALA A 6 20.57 -15.84 -15.89
N VAL A 7 21.76 -16.14 -15.35
CA VAL A 7 21.95 -16.37 -13.92
C VAL A 7 21.51 -15.13 -13.16
N THR A 8 20.69 -15.32 -12.12
CA THR A 8 20.10 -14.24 -11.32
C THR A 8 20.53 -14.31 -9.87
N ILE A 9 20.14 -13.30 -9.08
CA ILE A 9 20.32 -13.34 -7.62
C ILE A 9 19.60 -14.53 -6.97
N TYR A 10 18.50 -15.01 -7.56
CA TYR A 10 17.77 -16.19 -7.07
C TYR A 10 18.67 -17.44 -7.08
N ASP A 11 19.40 -17.69 -8.18
CA ASP A 11 20.32 -18.81 -8.32
C ASP A 11 21.46 -18.77 -7.30
N LEU A 12 21.94 -17.56 -7.01
CA LEU A 12 22.99 -17.33 -6.01
C LEU A 12 22.49 -17.57 -4.58
N LEU A 13 21.24 -17.18 -4.27
CA LEU A 13 20.63 -17.40 -2.96
C LEU A 13 20.34 -18.89 -2.71
N LEU A 14 19.92 -19.64 -3.74
CA LEU A 14 19.72 -21.09 -3.63
C LEU A 14 21.03 -21.88 -3.72
N GLY A 15 22.13 -21.24 -4.09
CA GLY A 15 23.43 -21.89 -4.25
C GLY A 15 23.53 -22.84 -5.45
N THR A 16 22.58 -22.77 -6.40
CA THR A 16 22.66 -23.47 -7.70
C THR A 16 23.86 -22.94 -8.49
N VAL A 17 24.14 -21.64 -8.38
CA VAL A 17 25.37 -21.01 -8.83
C VAL A 17 26.15 -20.48 -7.62
N LYS A 18 27.46 -20.75 -7.59
CA LYS A 18 28.31 -20.43 -6.43
C LYS A 18 29.15 -19.18 -6.62
N ASP A 19 29.50 -18.82 -7.84
CA ASP A 19 30.28 -17.61 -8.12
C ASP A 19 29.35 -16.46 -8.53
N PRO A 20 29.21 -15.40 -7.71
CA PRO A 20 28.40 -14.24 -8.09
C PRO A 20 28.87 -13.55 -9.39
N ARG A 21 30.13 -13.74 -9.81
CA ARG A 21 30.64 -13.18 -11.07
C ARG A 21 29.92 -13.70 -12.30
N GLU A 22 29.28 -14.87 -12.21
CA GLU A 22 28.48 -15.44 -13.30
C GLU A 22 27.14 -14.71 -13.48
N ALA A 23 26.63 -14.06 -12.43
CA ALA A 23 25.36 -13.32 -12.46
C ALA A 23 25.55 -11.82 -12.73
N ILE A 24 26.78 -11.29 -12.60
CA ILE A 24 27.08 -9.88 -12.81
C ILE A 24 26.99 -9.55 -14.31
N GLN A 25 26.17 -8.55 -14.64
CA GLN A 25 26.01 -8.03 -15.99
C GLN A 25 26.43 -6.56 -16.05
N THR A 26 27.32 -6.25 -17.00
CA THR A 26 27.72 -4.87 -17.28
C THR A 26 26.58 -4.10 -17.93
N THR A 27 26.27 -2.91 -17.42
CA THR A 27 25.24 -2.06 -18.03
C THR A 27 25.79 -1.19 -19.16
N GLY A 28 24.92 -0.47 -19.85
CA GLY A 28 25.33 0.58 -20.81
C GLY A 28 25.90 1.84 -20.15
N PHE A 29 26.01 1.86 -18.81
CA PHE A 29 26.51 2.99 -18.04
C PHE A 29 27.87 2.64 -17.41
N GLU A 30 28.85 3.52 -17.60
CA GLU A 30 30.20 3.34 -17.06
C GLU A 30 30.18 3.28 -15.52
N GLY A 31 30.88 2.29 -14.96
CA GLY A 31 30.99 2.11 -13.51
C GLY A 31 29.71 1.57 -12.85
N LEU A 32 28.77 1.03 -13.63
CA LEU A 32 27.56 0.41 -13.12
C LEU A 32 27.36 -0.99 -13.71
N ASP A 33 27.42 -1.98 -12.83
CA ASP A 33 27.04 -3.36 -13.12
C ASP A 33 25.78 -3.72 -12.32
N VAL A 34 25.09 -4.79 -12.73
CA VAL A 34 23.89 -5.27 -12.05
C VAL A 34 23.91 -6.78 -11.89
N ILE A 35 23.47 -7.27 -10.73
CA ILE A 35 23.02 -8.65 -10.58
C ILE A 35 21.49 -8.63 -10.73
N PRO A 36 20.92 -9.22 -11.79
CA PRO A 36 19.49 -9.11 -12.04
C PRO A 36 18.67 -9.98 -11.10
N ALA A 37 17.41 -9.60 -10.92
CA ALA A 37 16.36 -10.41 -10.35
C ALA A 37 15.32 -10.74 -11.42
N ASN A 38 14.59 -11.84 -11.22
CA ASN A 38 13.44 -12.23 -12.01
C ASN A 38 12.27 -12.61 -11.09
N ILE A 39 11.16 -13.08 -11.67
CA ILE A 39 9.95 -13.45 -10.92
C ILE A 39 10.20 -14.61 -9.92
N ASP A 40 11.18 -15.47 -10.19
CA ASP A 40 11.50 -16.63 -9.36
C ASP A 40 12.03 -16.22 -7.98
N LEU A 41 12.59 -15.01 -7.85
CA LEU A 41 13.02 -14.47 -6.56
C LEU A 41 11.89 -14.45 -5.52
N SER A 42 10.62 -14.35 -5.94
CA SER A 42 9.46 -14.43 -5.03
C SER A 42 9.35 -15.79 -4.31
N ALA A 43 9.79 -16.89 -4.95
CA ALA A 43 9.80 -18.22 -4.36
C ALA A 43 11.02 -18.46 -3.44
N ALA A 44 12.05 -17.60 -3.50
CA ALA A 44 13.26 -17.76 -2.71
C ALA A 44 12.96 -17.84 -1.21
N GLU A 45 12.03 -17.04 -0.70
CA GLU A 45 11.72 -17.01 0.73
C GLU A 45 11.29 -18.38 1.25
N VAL A 46 10.44 -19.09 0.50
CA VAL A 46 9.96 -20.43 0.86
C VAL A 46 11.10 -21.43 0.87
N HIS A 47 11.98 -21.38 -0.12
CA HIS A 47 13.13 -22.29 -0.22
C HIS A 47 14.16 -22.05 0.89
N LEU A 48 14.41 -20.78 1.22
CA LEU A 48 15.38 -20.38 2.23
C LEU A 48 14.95 -20.74 3.66
N VAL A 49 13.67 -21.04 3.92
CA VAL A 49 13.18 -21.42 5.26
C VAL A 49 13.98 -22.60 5.85
N ASN A 50 14.35 -23.58 5.03
CA ASN A 50 15.04 -24.78 5.52
C ASN A 50 16.57 -24.66 5.49
N GLU A 51 17.10 -23.53 5.00
CA GLU A 51 18.54 -23.32 4.87
C GLU A 51 19.16 -22.91 6.21
N VAL A 52 20.40 -23.39 6.42
CA VAL A 52 21.16 -23.04 7.62
C VAL A 52 21.75 -21.64 7.46
N ALA A 53 21.61 -20.81 8.50
CA ALA A 53 22.02 -19.40 8.47
C ALA A 53 21.41 -18.63 7.28
N ARG A 54 20.15 -18.94 6.98
CA ARG A 54 19.36 -18.38 5.86
C ARG A 54 19.34 -16.86 5.81
N GLU A 55 19.49 -16.18 6.94
CA GLU A 55 19.56 -14.72 7.05
C GLU A 55 20.90 -14.13 6.57
N GLN A 56 21.95 -14.96 6.41
CA GLN A 56 23.32 -14.54 6.08
C GLN A 56 23.78 -14.99 4.68
N ILE A 57 22.88 -15.59 3.89
CA ILE A 57 23.23 -16.15 2.58
C ILE A 57 23.68 -15.03 1.64
N LEU A 58 22.91 -13.94 1.55
CA LEU A 58 23.28 -12.82 0.68
C LEU A 58 24.62 -12.20 1.09
N ALA A 59 24.88 -12.05 2.39
CA ALA A 59 26.16 -11.55 2.90
C ALA A 59 27.34 -12.46 2.47
N SER A 60 27.13 -13.77 2.45
CA SER A 60 28.12 -14.76 2.02
C SER A 60 28.36 -14.74 0.51
N VAL A 61 27.32 -14.47 -0.28
CA VAL A 61 27.41 -14.28 -1.73
C VAL A 61 28.21 -13.01 -2.03
N LEU A 62 27.80 -11.86 -1.49
CA LEU A 62 28.39 -10.55 -1.80
C LEU A 62 29.84 -10.40 -1.31
N ARG A 63 30.22 -11.08 -0.21
CA ARG A 63 31.61 -11.08 0.29
C ARG A 63 32.64 -11.56 -0.75
N LYS A 64 32.23 -12.38 -1.73
CA LYS A 64 33.13 -12.88 -2.78
C LYS A 64 33.50 -11.83 -3.83
N VAL A 65 32.73 -10.76 -3.93
CA VAL A 65 32.89 -9.68 -4.92
C VAL A 65 33.02 -8.29 -4.28
N SER A 66 32.97 -8.19 -2.95
CA SER A 66 33.04 -6.90 -2.25
C SER A 66 34.34 -6.15 -2.46
N ALA A 67 35.43 -6.83 -2.86
CA ALA A 67 36.70 -6.18 -3.18
C ALA A 67 36.74 -5.59 -4.61
N ASP A 68 35.79 -5.98 -5.47
CA ASP A 68 35.74 -5.58 -6.87
C ASP A 68 34.94 -4.28 -7.09
N TYR A 69 34.20 -3.83 -6.08
CA TYR A 69 33.31 -2.67 -6.15
C TYR A 69 33.53 -1.69 -4.98
N ASP A 70 33.52 -0.39 -5.27
CA ASP A 70 33.58 0.66 -4.25
C ASP A 70 32.29 0.71 -3.40
N VAL A 71 31.14 0.45 -4.04
CA VAL A 71 29.80 0.49 -3.44
C VAL A 71 28.95 -0.62 -4.04
N ILE A 72 28.20 -1.33 -3.19
CA ILE A 72 27.15 -2.26 -3.60
C ILE A 72 25.82 -1.69 -3.08
N LEU A 73 24.87 -1.45 -3.98
CA LEU A 73 23.51 -1.03 -3.63
C LEU A 73 22.59 -2.25 -3.74
N ILE A 74 21.77 -2.46 -2.71
CA ILE A 74 20.80 -3.56 -2.67
C ILE A 74 19.41 -2.95 -2.71
N ASP A 75 18.69 -3.18 -3.80
CA ASP A 75 17.28 -2.79 -3.92
C ASP A 75 16.40 -3.86 -3.26
N CYS A 76 15.56 -3.44 -2.32
CA CYS A 76 14.81 -4.35 -1.46
C CYS A 76 13.33 -4.37 -1.85
N GLN A 77 12.69 -5.52 -1.68
CA GLN A 77 11.24 -5.66 -1.80
C GLN A 77 10.52 -4.82 -0.72
N PRO A 78 9.26 -4.41 -0.95
CA PRO A 78 8.50 -3.57 -0.01
C PRO A 78 8.00 -4.31 1.26
N SER A 79 8.37 -5.59 1.45
CA SER A 79 8.00 -6.40 2.62
C SER A 79 9.16 -6.55 3.60
N LEU A 80 8.85 -6.79 4.88
CA LEU A 80 9.85 -7.09 5.93
C LEU A 80 10.14 -8.60 6.03
N GLY A 81 10.18 -9.28 4.87
CA GLY A 81 10.43 -10.72 4.77
C GLY A 81 11.90 -11.12 4.89
N LEU A 82 12.18 -12.40 4.62
CA LEU A 82 13.50 -12.99 4.76
C LEU A 82 14.53 -12.39 3.78
N LEU A 83 14.12 -11.96 2.59
CA LEU A 83 15.02 -11.30 1.63
C LEU A 83 15.48 -9.92 2.15
N THR A 84 14.59 -9.18 2.82
CA THR A 84 14.91 -7.89 3.41
C THR A 84 15.86 -8.05 4.60
N VAL A 85 15.65 -9.07 5.43
CA VAL A 85 16.60 -9.41 6.51
C VAL A 85 17.97 -9.80 5.94
N ASN A 86 18.02 -10.54 4.83
CA ASN A 86 19.27 -10.85 4.13
C ASN A 86 19.99 -9.59 3.64
N ALA A 87 19.26 -8.65 3.04
CA ALA A 87 19.80 -7.37 2.59
C ALA A 87 20.38 -6.56 3.77
N LEU A 88 19.64 -6.43 4.87
CA LEU A 88 20.09 -5.74 6.07
C LEU A 88 21.32 -6.41 6.69
N THR A 89 21.35 -7.74 6.72
CA THR A 89 22.48 -8.52 7.24
C THR A 89 23.73 -8.38 6.37
N ALA A 90 23.58 -8.17 5.06
CA ALA A 90 24.68 -7.96 4.14
C ALA A 90 25.17 -6.50 4.06
N SER A 91 24.40 -5.54 4.58
CA SER A 91 24.62 -4.11 4.38
C SER A 91 25.49 -3.48 5.46
N HIS A 92 26.24 -2.44 5.11
CA HIS A 92 26.94 -1.59 6.08
C HIS A 92 26.05 -0.43 6.56
N GLY A 93 25.17 0.06 5.69
CA GLY A 93 24.29 1.19 5.94
C GLY A 93 22.95 1.01 5.23
N VAL A 94 21.91 1.66 5.74
CA VAL A 94 20.54 1.57 5.21
C VAL A 94 20.01 2.97 4.95
N LEU A 95 19.50 3.20 3.73
CA LEU A 95 18.76 4.38 3.36
C LEU A 95 17.28 4.02 3.26
N ILE A 96 16.41 4.73 4.00
CA ILE A 96 14.96 4.46 4.01
C ILE A 96 14.26 5.49 3.12
N PRO A 97 13.80 5.12 1.91
CA PRO A 97 12.92 5.98 1.13
C PRO A 97 11.52 6.00 1.77
N LEU A 98 11.02 7.20 2.06
CA LEU A 98 9.74 7.40 2.71
C LEU A 98 8.82 8.24 1.85
N GLU A 99 7.72 7.65 1.37
CA GLU A 99 6.67 8.43 0.72
C GLU A 99 5.90 9.26 1.76
N CYS A 100 5.70 10.55 1.51
CA CYS A 100 5.00 11.46 2.43
C CYS A 100 3.46 11.25 2.45
N GLU A 101 3.04 10.05 2.82
CA GLU A 101 1.64 9.62 2.94
C GLU A 101 1.25 9.25 4.38
N PHE A 102 -0.04 9.01 4.65
CA PHE A 102 -0.56 8.88 6.01
C PHE A 102 0.09 7.76 6.85
N PHE A 103 0.44 6.63 6.21
CA PHE A 103 1.02 5.47 6.89
C PHE A 103 2.56 5.51 7.02
N ALA A 104 3.20 6.57 6.53
CA ALA A 104 4.65 6.74 6.48
C ALA A 104 5.33 6.51 7.84
N LEU A 105 4.79 7.12 8.91
CA LEU A 105 5.38 7.06 10.25
C LEU A 105 5.37 5.64 10.84
N ARG A 106 4.27 4.89 10.67
CA ARG A 106 4.14 3.53 11.21
C ARG A 106 5.08 2.56 10.48
N GLY A 107 5.17 2.67 9.16
CA GLY A 107 6.07 1.84 8.35
C GLY A 107 7.55 2.06 8.71
N VAL A 108 7.96 3.33 8.86
CA VAL A 108 9.34 3.65 9.25
C VAL A 108 9.65 3.17 10.67
N ALA A 109 8.72 3.34 11.62
CA ALA A 109 8.91 2.85 12.99
C ALA A 109 9.16 1.33 13.03
N LEU A 110 8.36 0.55 12.31
CA LEU A 110 8.51 -0.91 12.24
C LEU A 110 9.82 -1.33 11.55
N LEU A 111 10.22 -0.62 10.49
CA LEU A 111 11.50 -0.86 9.82
C LEU A 111 12.69 -0.52 10.73
N VAL A 112 12.65 0.58 11.47
CA VAL A 112 13.69 0.95 12.45
C VAL A 112 13.81 -0.11 13.54
N GLU A 113 12.68 -0.59 14.08
CA GLU A 113 12.69 -1.69 15.06
C GLU A 113 13.32 -2.97 14.48
N THR A 114 13.02 -3.27 13.22
CA THR A 114 13.60 -4.41 12.50
C THR A 114 15.11 -4.24 12.30
N ILE A 115 15.56 -3.04 11.91
CA ILE A 115 16.98 -2.72 11.76
C ILE A 115 17.73 -2.91 13.07
N GLU A 116 17.20 -2.42 14.20
CA GLU A 116 17.85 -2.61 15.51
C GLU A 116 17.89 -4.10 15.90
N LYS A 117 16.83 -4.88 15.66
CA LYS A 117 16.85 -6.34 15.89
C LYS A 117 17.91 -7.05 15.05
N VAL A 118 18.04 -6.70 13.77
CA VAL A 118 19.06 -7.26 12.88
C VAL A 118 20.45 -6.85 13.33
N LYS A 119 20.64 -5.59 13.72
CA LYS A 119 21.89 -5.05 14.21
C LYS A 119 22.37 -5.77 15.48
N ASP A 120 21.47 -5.98 16.43
CA ASP A 120 21.79 -6.66 17.70
C ASP A 120 22.14 -8.14 17.52
N ARG A 121 21.45 -8.84 16.61
CA ARG A 121 21.52 -10.31 16.52
C ARG A 121 22.38 -10.84 15.38
N LEU A 122 22.46 -10.11 14.26
CA LEU A 122 23.01 -10.63 13.00
C LEU A 122 24.13 -9.75 12.43
N ASN A 123 24.01 -8.43 12.49
CA ASN A 123 24.95 -7.50 11.87
C ASN A 123 25.23 -6.26 12.75
N PRO A 124 26.13 -6.36 13.75
CA PRO A 124 26.46 -5.25 14.64
C PRO A 124 27.06 -4.01 13.95
N GLY A 125 27.51 -4.15 12.70
CA GLY A 125 28.06 -3.06 11.90
C GLY A 125 27.00 -2.23 11.17
N LEU A 126 25.73 -2.65 11.18
CA LEU A 126 24.63 -1.99 10.47
C LEU A 126 24.34 -0.61 11.05
N ALA A 127 24.28 0.40 10.18
CA ALA A 127 23.89 1.77 10.54
C ALA A 127 22.70 2.25 9.71
N LEU A 128 21.88 3.14 10.28
CA LEU A 128 20.91 3.91 9.52
C LEU A 128 21.65 5.10 8.89
N ASP A 129 21.78 5.13 7.57
CA ASP A 129 22.42 6.22 6.83
C ASP A 129 21.49 7.42 6.66
N GLY A 130 20.18 7.17 6.66
CA GLY A 130 19.17 8.22 6.76
C GLY A 130 17.80 7.84 6.21
N ILE A 131 16.85 8.76 6.37
CA ILE A 131 15.48 8.68 5.87
C ILE A 131 15.34 9.74 4.78
N LEU A 132 15.00 9.30 3.58
CA LEU A 132 14.82 10.15 2.40
C LEU A 132 13.34 10.35 2.12
N ALA A 133 12.82 11.56 2.32
CA ALA A 133 11.45 11.87 1.93
C ALA A 133 11.31 11.90 0.40
N THR A 134 10.42 11.04 -0.13
CA THR A 134 10.13 10.90 -1.56
C THR A 134 8.68 11.26 -1.88
N MET A 135 8.41 11.45 -3.18
CA MET A 135 7.09 11.82 -3.71
C MET A 135 6.49 13.09 -3.07
N TYR A 136 7.33 13.96 -2.52
CA TYR A 136 6.90 15.15 -1.79
C TYR A 136 6.23 16.19 -2.71
N ASP A 137 5.09 16.72 -2.29
CA ASP A 137 4.41 17.85 -2.93
C ASP A 137 4.19 18.97 -1.91
N SER A 138 5.01 20.01 -1.99
CA SER A 138 4.96 21.16 -1.07
C SER A 138 3.66 21.97 -1.16
N ARG A 139 2.83 21.73 -2.18
CA ARG A 139 1.55 22.43 -2.35
C ARG A 139 0.44 21.81 -1.52
N THR A 140 0.62 20.59 -1.01
CA THR A 140 -0.39 19.92 -0.20
C THR A 140 -0.07 20.09 1.29
N LEU A 141 -1.09 20.35 2.11
CA LEU A 141 -0.93 20.41 3.57
C LEU A 141 -0.50 19.05 4.13
N HIS A 142 -1.10 17.98 3.63
CA HIS A 142 -0.80 16.61 4.05
C HIS A 142 0.68 16.25 3.92
N SER A 143 1.31 16.46 2.76
CA SER A 143 2.73 16.13 2.58
C SER A 143 3.64 16.95 3.50
N ARG A 144 3.26 18.20 3.82
CA ARG A 144 4.00 19.07 4.75
C ARG A 144 3.88 18.59 6.19
N GLU A 145 2.67 18.24 6.62
CA GLU A 145 2.42 17.72 7.97
C GLU A 145 3.10 16.37 8.20
N VAL A 146 3.07 15.46 7.21
CA VAL A 146 3.76 14.17 7.30
C VAL A 146 5.27 14.39 7.42
N LEU A 147 5.87 15.22 6.57
CA LEU A 147 7.29 15.52 6.64
C LEU A 147 7.68 16.13 7.99
N GLN A 148 6.88 17.08 8.49
CA GLN A 148 7.12 17.69 9.80
C GLN A 148 7.12 16.64 10.92
N ARG A 149 6.12 15.76 10.98
CA ARG A 149 6.06 14.70 11.99
C ARG A 149 7.22 13.71 11.88
N VAL A 150 7.67 13.41 10.67
CA VAL A 150 8.82 12.53 10.45
C VAL A 150 10.10 13.17 10.97
N VAL A 151 10.29 14.47 10.72
CA VAL A 151 11.41 15.24 11.29
C VAL A 151 11.31 15.30 12.81
N GLU A 152 10.14 15.56 13.38
CA GLU A 152 9.93 15.57 14.84
C GLU A 152 10.23 14.21 15.49
N ALA A 153 9.91 13.10 14.81
CA ALA A 153 10.08 11.75 15.35
C ALA A 153 11.49 11.17 15.16
N PHE A 154 12.15 11.49 14.05
CA PHE A 154 13.42 10.85 13.65
C PHE A 154 14.61 11.81 13.51
N ASP A 155 14.36 13.13 13.65
CA ASP A 155 15.29 14.26 13.72
C ASP A 155 16.59 14.04 12.92
N ASP A 156 17.69 13.73 13.60
CA ASP A 156 19.03 13.52 13.04
C ASP A 156 19.12 12.47 11.91
N SER A 157 18.14 11.58 11.79
CA SER A 157 18.11 10.55 10.75
C SER A 157 17.49 11.03 9.44
N VAL A 158 16.78 12.15 9.40
CA VAL A 158 16.08 12.61 8.19
C VAL A 158 17.01 13.45 7.31
N LEU A 159 17.13 13.10 6.03
CA LEU A 159 17.93 13.87 5.09
C LEU A 159 17.27 15.21 4.76
N GLU A 160 18.07 16.28 4.69
CA GLU A 160 17.60 17.62 4.29
C GLU A 160 17.05 17.65 2.85
N THR A 161 17.53 16.75 1.99
CA THR A 161 17.11 16.69 0.59
C THR A 161 15.81 15.90 0.47
N VAL A 162 14.81 16.48 -0.20
CA VAL A 162 13.55 15.82 -0.52
C VAL A 162 13.45 15.52 -2.02
N ILE A 163 12.90 14.36 -2.37
CA ILE A 163 12.62 13.99 -3.77
C ILE A 163 11.16 14.34 -4.07
N GLY A 164 10.96 15.42 -4.83
CA GLY A 164 9.62 15.87 -5.22
C GLY A 164 8.95 15.00 -6.27
N ARG A 165 7.62 14.96 -6.28
CA ARG A 165 6.83 14.27 -7.31
C ARG A 165 7.03 14.95 -8.68
N THR A 166 7.31 14.16 -9.72
CA THR A 166 7.46 14.67 -11.10
C THR A 166 7.06 13.64 -12.16
N VAL A 167 6.53 14.14 -13.28
CA VAL A 167 6.25 13.34 -14.48
C VAL A 167 7.52 12.84 -15.18
N LYS A 168 8.70 13.36 -14.83
CA LYS A 168 9.97 12.98 -15.45
C LYS A 168 10.53 11.62 -15.02
N PHE A 169 10.07 11.06 -13.90
CA PHE A 169 10.49 9.71 -13.52
C PHE A 169 9.91 8.65 -14.47
N PRO A 170 8.58 8.60 -14.73
CA PRO A 170 8.02 7.71 -15.75
C PRO A 170 8.68 7.87 -17.13
N ASP A 171 8.87 9.11 -17.59
CA ASP A 171 9.53 9.40 -18.88
C ASP A 171 10.94 8.77 -18.95
N ALA A 172 11.72 8.91 -17.87
CA ALA A 172 13.09 8.39 -17.79
C ALA A 172 13.12 6.85 -17.77
N SER A 173 12.19 6.22 -17.04
CA SER A 173 12.04 4.76 -16.99
C SER A 173 11.67 4.19 -18.37
N VAL A 174 10.71 4.80 -19.08
CA VAL A 174 10.35 4.41 -20.45
C VAL A 174 11.53 4.55 -21.41
N ALA A 175 12.35 5.58 -21.23
CA ALA A 175 13.56 5.78 -22.02
C ALA A 175 14.73 4.83 -21.64
N GLY A 176 14.59 4.03 -20.58
CA GLY A 176 15.64 3.15 -20.09
C GLY A 176 16.90 3.89 -19.63
N LYS A 177 16.76 5.14 -19.17
CA LYS A 177 17.88 6.01 -18.79
C LYS A 177 17.69 6.55 -17.37
N PRO A 178 18.73 6.55 -16.53
CA PRO A 178 18.69 7.22 -15.24
C PRO A 178 18.30 8.69 -15.40
N ILE A 179 17.51 9.22 -14.46
CA ILE A 179 17.02 10.61 -14.49
C ILE A 179 18.16 11.64 -14.62
N ILE A 180 19.33 11.33 -14.04
CA ILE A 180 20.53 12.15 -14.08
C ILE A 180 21.14 12.31 -15.49
N GLN A 181 20.84 11.39 -16.40
CA GLN A 181 21.24 11.46 -17.82
C GLN A 181 20.07 11.84 -18.72
N PHE A 182 18.86 11.39 -18.41
CA PHE A 182 17.66 11.73 -19.17
C PHE A 182 17.30 13.22 -19.08
N ALA A 183 17.39 13.81 -17.89
CA ALA A 183 17.06 15.22 -17.64
C ALA A 183 18.04 15.85 -16.63
N PRO A 184 19.31 16.07 -17.00
CA PRO A 184 20.41 16.41 -16.08
C PRO A 184 20.26 17.74 -15.33
N GLU A 185 19.50 18.69 -15.88
CA GLU A 185 19.24 20.00 -15.27
C GLU A 185 17.90 20.05 -14.51
N HIS A 186 17.10 18.99 -14.57
CA HIS A 186 15.80 18.95 -13.92
C HIS A 186 15.96 18.93 -12.39
N PRO A 187 15.10 19.61 -11.61
CA PRO A 187 15.19 19.64 -10.14
C PRO A 187 15.30 18.25 -9.50
N ALA A 188 14.60 17.25 -10.04
CA ALA A 188 14.70 15.86 -9.57
C ALA A 188 16.10 15.25 -9.75
N ALA A 189 16.76 15.46 -10.90
CA ALA A 189 18.12 14.98 -11.12
C ALA A 189 19.13 15.67 -10.19
N LEU A 190 18.93 16.97 -9.95
CA LEU A 190 19.74 17.73 -8.99
C LEU A 190 19.54 17.23 -7.56
N ALA A 191 18.31 16.86 -7.17
CA ALA A 191 18.01 16.30 -5.86
C ALA A 191 18.74 14.95 -5.64
N TYR A 192 18.70 14.03 -6.60
CA TYR A 192 19.46 12.77 -6.52
C TYR A 192 20.98 13.00 -6.42
N ARG A 193 21.53 14.01 -7.11
CA ARG A 193 22.95 14.37 -6.97
C ARG A 193 23.30 14.93 -5.59
N LYS A 194 22.36 15.59 -4.92
CA LYS A 194 22.55 16.10 -3.55
C LYS A 194 22.55 14.97 -2.52
N VAL A 195 21.64 14.00 -2.66
CA VAL A 195 21.62 12.79 -1.81
C VAL A 195 22.96 12.06 -1.87
N ARG A 196 23.57 11.99 -3.06
CA ARG A 196 24.93 11.42 -3.24
C ARG A 196 26.02 12.16 -2.44
N GLY A 197 25.89 13.47 -2.23
CA GLY A 197 26.87 14.29 -1.52
C GLY A 197 26.78 14.20 0.00
N SER A 198 25.57 13.95 0.54
CA SER A 198 25.32 13.84 1.98
C SER A 198 25.74 12.50 2.59
N SER A 199 25.90 11.44 1.79
CA SER A 199 26.38 10.13 2.28
C SER A 199 27.88 10.06 2.58
N SER A 200 28.66 11.13 2.30
CA SER A 200 30.05 11.23 2.75
C SER A 200 30.11 11.93 4.11
N ARG A 201 30.44 11.18 5.17
CA ARG A 201 30.60 11.70 6.55
C ARG A 201 31.50 12.93 6.58
N VAL A 202 30.93 14.08 6.97
CA VAL A 202 31.69 15.29 7.34
C VAL A 202 32.17 15.14 8.78
N ALA A 203 33.50 15.23 8.96
CA ALA A 203 34.14 15.36 10.27
C ALA A 203 33.65 16.64 11.01
N PRO A 204 33.61 16.65 12.35
CA PRO A 204 32.94 17.73 13.08
C PRO A 204 33.76 19.02 13.01
N SER A 205 33.25 20.04 12.31
CA SER A 205 33.76 21.41 12.43
C SER A 205 32.70 22.32 13.05
N ARG A 206 33.02 22.78 14.27
CA ARG A 206 32.34 23.82 15.04
C ARG A 206 32.16 25.13 14.25
N ARG A 207 31.04 25.81 14.54
CA ARG A 207 30.61 27.22 14.28
C ARG A 207 29.31 27.18 13.45
N GLY A 208 28.14 27.59 13.94
CA GLY A 208 27.84 28.73 14.81
C GLY A 208 27.42 29.93 13.95
N ALA A 209 26.18 29.95 13.45
CA ALA A 209 25.43 31.16 13.08
C ALA A 209 23.94 30.83 12.83
N PRO A 210 22.99 31.68 13.28
CA PRO A 210 21.55 31.40 13.23
C PRO A 210 20.93 31.83 11.90
N LEU A 211 20.00 31.04 11.38
CA LEU A 211 19.15 31.42 10.25
C LEU A 211 17.96 32.24 10.77
N ALA A 212 17.82 33.42 10.19
CA ALA A 212 16.85 34.44 10.58
C ALA A 212 15.42 34.02 10.25
N GLU A 213 14.56 34.08 11.26
CA GLU A 213 13.10 34.06 11.14
C GLU A 213 12.63 35.30 10.37
N ARG A 214 11.76 35.08 9.38
CA ARG A 214 10.87 36.12 8.87
C ARG A 214 9.44 35.63 9.06
N GLU A 215 8.82 36.14 10.12
CA GLU A 215 7.40 36.08 10.39
C GLU A 215 6.60 36.67 9.21
N LEU A 216 5.61 35.90 8.76
CA LEU A 216 4.43 36.43 8.09
C LEU A 216 3.24 35.89 8.88
N ALA A 217 2.80 36.70 9.85
CA ALA A 217 1.58 36.50 10.60
C ALA A 217 0.37 36.64 9.66
N VAL A 218 -0.50 35.62 9.63
CA VAL A 218 -1.90 35.74 9.22
C VAL A 218 -2.74 34.80 10.08
N ASP A 219 -3.53 35.44 10.95
CA ASP A 219 -4.75 35.02 11.64
C ASP A 219 -4.96 33.56 12.03
N ALA A 220 -4.85 33.34 13.35
CA ALA A 220 -5.41 32.23 14.08
C ALA A 220 -6.91 32.46 14.30
N ASP A 221 -7.76 31.80 13.52
CA ASP A 221 -9.06 31.33 13.99
C ASP A 221 -9.64 30.27 13.02
N ALA A 222 -9.62 28.99 13.42
CA ALA A 222 -10.54 27.94 12.97
C ALA A 222 -10.17 26.57 13.60
N SER A 223 -10.13 26.48 14.93
CA SER A 223 -10.29 25.18 15.60
C SER A 223 -11.79 24.90 15.77
N ALA A 224 -12.45 24.43 14.71
CA ALA A 224 -13.80 23.88 14.83
C ALA A 224 -13.69 22.37 15.05
N ALA A 225 -13.36 21.99 16.28
CA ALA A 225 -13.66 20.66 16.79
C ALA A 225 -15.18 20.45 16.71
N VAL A 226 -15.60 19.34 16.12
CA VAL A 226 -16.98 18.86 16.22
C VAL A 226 -17.24 18.55 17.70
N ARG A 227 -17.89 19.48 18.39
CA ARG A 227 -18.51 19.25 19.69
C ARG A 227 -19.64 18.24 19.48
N ALA A 228 -19.42 16.99 19.86
CA ALA A 228 -20.52 16.10 20.18
C ALA A 228 -21.24 16.64 21.42
N ASP A 229 -22.56 16.57 21.41
CA ASP A 229 -23.43 17.07 22.47
C ASP A 229 -23.14 16.35 23.81
N PRO A 230 -22.64 17.03 24.84
CA PRO A 230 -22.21 16.39 26.10
C PRO A 230 -23.37 15.81 26.92
N GLU A 231 -24.64 16.09 26.58
CA GLU A 231 -25.79 15.51 27.29
C GLU A 231 -26.23 14.13 26.80
N ARG A 232 -25.70 13.65 25.66
CA ARG A 232 -26.03 12.33 25.10
C ARG A 232 -24.91 11.28 25.19
N ALA A 233 -23.75 11.62 25.74
CA ALA A 233 -22.64 10.68 25.83
C ALA A 233 -22.84 9.64 26.94
N PHE A 234 -22.74 8.35 26.60
CA PHE A 234 -22.78 7.23 27.54
C PHE A 234 -21.69 7.39 28.63
N ARG A 235 -22.11 7.35 29.90
CA ARG A 235 -21.25 7.51 31.07
C ARG A 235 -21.13 6.19 31.82
N VAL A 236 -19.91 5.90 32.24
CA VAL A 236 -19.58 4.67 32.97
C VAL A 236 -19.02 5.04 34.34
N SER A 237 -19.47 4.34 35.37
CA SER A 237 -19.00 4.50 36.74
C SER A 237 -18.39 3.18 37.23
N ILE A 238 -17.10 3.02 37.00
CA ILE A 238 -16.31 1.90 37.51
C ILE A 238 -15.39 2.39 38.64
N GLY A 239 -15.02 1.51 39.58
CA GLY A 239 -14.45 1.91 40.87
C GLY A 239 -13.27 2.90 40.84
N ASN A 240 -12.48 2.95 39.76
CA ASN A 240 -11.36 3.88 39.55
C ASN A 240 -11.61 4.97 38.49
N PHE A 241 -12.79 5.02 37.84
CA PHE A 241 -13.12 6.00 36.81
C PHE A 241 -14.62 6.29 36.74
N GLU A 242 -14.98 7.58 36.77
CA GLU A 242 -16.34 8.07 36.54
C GLU A 242 -16.30 9.14 35.45
N GLY A 243 -16.86 8.84 34.27
CA GLY A 243 -16.76 9.76 33.14
C GLY A 243 -17.37 9.24 31.84
N PRO A 244 -17.28 10.03 30.75
CA PRO A 244 -17.69 9.60 29.42
C PRO A 244 -16.87 8.39 28.97
N PHE A 245 -17.53 7.41 28.37
CA PHE A 245 -16.89 6.16 27.98
C PHE A 245 -15.76 6.35 26.95
N ASP A 246 -15.88 7.31 26.04
CA ASP A 246 -14.82 7.61 25.05
C ASP A 246 -13.52 8.09 25.71
N LEU A 247 -13.64 8.81 26.83
CA LEU A 247 -12.49 9.27 27.61
C LEU A 247 -11.80 8.08 28.29
N LEU A 248 -12.56 7.09 28.75
CA LEU A 248 -12.01 5.86 29.30
C LEU A 248 -11.17 5.11 28.26
N LEU A 249 -11.67 4.98 27.03
CA LEU A 249 -10.95 4.34 25.93
C LEU A 249 -9.69 5.12 25.55
N SER A 250 -9.75 6.45 25.55
CA SER A 250 -8.59 7.30 25.28
C SER A 250 -7.51 7.10 26.34
N LEU A 251 -7.88 7.00 27.62
CA LEU A 251 -6.94 6.81 28.74
C LEU A 251 -6.34 5.41 28.77
N ILE A 252 -7.10 4.38 28.37
CA ILE A 252 -6.58 3.02 28.18
C ILE A 252 -5.63 2.98 26.98
N GLY A 253 -6.00 3.63 25.86
CA GLY A 253 -5.19 3.69 24.64
C GLY A 253 -3.90 4.49 24.78
N SER A 254 -3.87 5.50 25.66
CA SER A 254 -2.65 6.26 26.01
C SER A 254 -1.79 5.57 27.09
N HIS A 255 -2.16 4.37 27.55
CA HIS A 255 -1.53 3.64 28.65
C HIS A 255 -1.53 4.37 30.00
N GLU A 256 -2.41 5.35 30.20
CA GLU A 256 -2.57 6.06 31.47
C GLU A 256 -3.42 5.27 32.49
N MET A 257 -4.12 4.23 32.04
CA MET A 257 -4.92 3.36 32.90
C MET A 257 -4.79 1.88 32.52
N ASP A 258 -4.55 1.02 33.52
CA ASP A 258 -4.25 -0.39 33.32
C ASP A 258 -5.53 -1.22 33.11
N ILE A 259 -5.66 -1.87 31.93
CA ILE A 259 -6.87 -2.59 31.50
C ILE A 259 -7.17 -3.83 32.38
N THR A 260 -6.17 -4.32 33.11
CA THR A 260 -6.30 -5.46 34.02
C THR A 260 -7.14 -5.13 35.26
N GLU A 261 -7.11 -3.86 35.70
CA GLU A 261 -7.84 -3.37 36.87
C GLU A 261 -9.31 -3.01 36.56
N VAL A 262 -9.65 -2.89 35.27
CA VAL A 262 -11.02 -2.62 34.81
C VAL A 262 -11.83 -3.92 34.75
N SER A 263 -12.87 -3.99 35.58
CA SER A 263 -13.82 -5.11 35.59
C SER A 263 -14.74 -5.05 34.37
N LEU A 264 -14.40 -5.83 33.33
CA LEU A 264 -15.19 -5.96 32.10
C LEU A 264 -16.63 -6.38 32.37
N SER A 265 -16.88 -7.20 33.39
CA SER A 265 -18.24 -7.67 33.71
C SER A 265 -19.14 -6.54 34.24
N LEU A 266 -18.59 -5.55 34.93
CA LEU A 266 -19.34 -4.38 35.39
C LEU A 266 -19.70 -3.47 34.21
N VAL A 267 -18.73 -3.21 33.33
CA VAL A 267 -18.95 -2.41 32.11
C VAL A 267 -19.96 -3.09 31.19
N THR A 268 -19.88 -4.41 31.00
CA THR A 268 -20.83 -5.19 30.20
C THR A 268 -22.23 -5.22 30.82
N ASN A 269 -22.37 -5.20 32.14
CA ASN A 269 -23.68 -5.16 32.78
C ASN A 269 -24.34 -3.78 32.68
N GLU A 270 -23.59 -2.69 32.86
CA GLU A 270 -24.08 -1.33 32.60
C GLU A 270 -24.45 -1.16 31.11
N PHE A 271 -23.69 -1.78 30.21
CA PHE A 271 -23.95 -1.85 28.76
C PHE A 271 -25.26 -2.58 28.41
N ILE A 272 -25.52 -3.76 28.97
CA ILE A 272 -26.77 -4.49 28.74
C ILE A 272 -27.97 -3.70 29.29
N ALA A 273 -27.79 -3.01 30.42
CA ALA A 273 -28.84 -2.17 31.00
C ALA A 273 -29.17 -0.96 30.10
N HIS A 274 -28.15 -0.35 29.47
CA HIS A 274 -28.33 0.79 28.57
C HIS A 274 -28.99 0.38 27.24
N ILE A 275 -28.52 -0.69 26.58
CA ILE A 275 -29.10 -1.18 25.32
C ILE A 275 -30.55 -1.63 25.50
N ARG A 276 -30.90 -2.21 26.65
CA ARG A 276 -32.30 -2.59 26.95
C ARG A 276 -33.25 -1.39 27.10
N GLY A 277 -32.73 -0.17 27.16
CA GLY A 277 -33.51 1.07 27.20
C GLY A 277 -33.63 1.80 25.85
N LEU A 278 -33.01 1.26 24.78
CA LEU A 278 -33.03 1.84 23.44
C LEU A 278 -34.04 1.08 22.57
N ASP A 279 -35.17 1.72 22.23
CA ASP A 279 -36.30 1.11 21.52
C ASP A 279 -36.53 1.72 20.10
N GLY A 280 -35.60 2.54 19.59
CA GLY A 280 -35.75 3.29 18.33
C GLY A 280 -34.81 2.87 17.19
N PRO A 281 -35.20 3.07 15.91
CA PRO A 281 -34.34 2.81 14.75
C PRO A 281 -33.16 3.79 14.58
N GLU A 282 -33.19 4.95 15.25
CA GLU A 282 -32.04 5.89 15.30
C GLU A 282 -30.93 5.38 16.25
N ASP A 283 -31.24 4.40 17.11
CA ASP A 283 -30.31 3.85 18.10
C ASP A 283 -29.45 2.70 17.55
N LEU A 284 -29.68 2.29 16.29
CA LEU A 284 -28.96 1.19 15.62
C LEU A 284 -27.51 1.57 15.24
N ASP A 285 -27.30 2.82 14.83
CA ASP A 285 -25.94 3.34 14.53
C ASP A 285 -25.12 3.45 15.83
N GLU A 286 -25.78 3.84 16.93
CA GLU A 286 -25.18 3.86 18.26
C GLU A 286 -24.84 2.42 18.72
N ALA A 287 -25.80 1.49 18.68
CA ALA A 287 -25.57 0.09 19.02
C ALA A 287 -24.46 -0.57 18.18
N SER A 288 -24.35 -0.23 16.89
CA SER A 288 -23.31 -0.74 15.99
C SER A 288 -21.93 -0.17 16.32
N SER A 289 -21.84 1.14 16.59
CA SER A 289 -20.60 1.77 17.07
C SER A 289 -20.12 1.15 18.38
N PHE A 290 -21.06 0.90 19.31
CA PHE A 290 -20.75 0.29 20.61
C PHE A 290 -20.32 -1.19 20.52
N LEU A 291 -20.83 -1.97 19.55
CA LEU A 291 -20.37 -3.35 19.29
C LEU A 291 -18.91 -3.40 18.85
N VAL A 292 -18.47 -2.46 17.99
CA VAL A 292 -17.07 -2.34 17.57
C VAL A 292 -16.16 -2.06 18.76
N VAL A 293 -16.63 -1.24 19.70
CA VAL A 293 -15.87 -0.92 20.92
C VAL A 293 -15.81 -2.10 21.89
N ALA A 294 -16.91 -2.81 22.10
CA ALA A 294 -16.94 -4.00 22.96
C ALA A 294 -15.99 -5.09 22.42
N ALA A 295 -15.95 -5.29 21.10
CA ALA A 295 -15.00 -6.18 20.45
C ALA A 295 -13.55 -5.73 20.67
N THR A 296 -13.27 -4.43 20.57
CA THR A 296 -11.94 -3.85 20.79
C THR A 296 -11.45 -4.05 22.24
N LEU A 297 -12.32 -3.90 23.24
CA LEU A 297 -11.96 -4.11 24.65
C LEU A 297 -11.69 -5.58 24.99
N LEU A 298 -12.46 -6.50 24.40
CA LEU A 298 -12.23 -7.94 24.50
C LEU A 298 -10.89 -8.33 23.88
N ASP A 299 -10.58 -7.76 22.72
CA ASP A 299 -9.33 -7.96 21.99
C ASP A 299 -8.12 -7.48 22.81
N LEU A 300 -8.18 -6.25 23.36
CA LEU A 300 -7.13 -5.70 24.23
C LEU A 300 -6.93 -6.54 25.51
N LYS A 301 -8.00 -7.10 26.09
CA LYS A 301 -7.93 -7.98 27.26
C LYS A 301 -7.33 -9.35 26.91
N LEU A 302 -7.67 -9.90 25.75
CA LEU A 302 -7.10 -11.15 25.22
C LEU A 302 -5.59 -11.02 25.03
N VAL A 303 -5.15 -9.95 24.35
CA VAL A 303 -3.73 -9.66 24.12
C VAL A 303 -2.96 -9.49 25.44
N GLY A 304 -3.56 -8.81 26.43
CA GLY A 304 -2.94 -8.63 27.75
C GLY A 304 -2.88 -9.89 28.64
N LEU A 305 -3.68 -10.92 28.33
CA LEU A 305 -3.75 -12.19 29.08
C LEU A 305 -2.94 -13.32 28.44
N LEU A 306 -2.50 -13.16 27.18
CA LEU A 306 -1.68 -14.14 26.49
C LEU A 306 -0.19 -14.00 26.91
N PRO A 307 0.53 -15.12 27.11
CA PRO A 307 1.95 -15.07 27.44
C PRO A 307 2.73 -14.42 26.28
N GLN A 308 3.42 -13.32 26.55
CA GLN A 308 4.28 -12.68 25.56
C GLN A 308 5.48 -13.58 25.28
N GLY A 309 5.42 -14.35 24.19
CA GLY A 309 6.58 -15.08 23.68
C GLY A 309 6.33 -16.47 23.11
N GLU A 310 5.28 -16.69 22.32
CA GLU A 310 5.27 -17.77 21.31
C GLU A 310 4.79 -17.19 19.97
N LEU A 311 5.38 -17.73 18.89
CA LEU A 311 5.37 -17.25 17.51
C LEU A 311 3.99 -16.70 17.08
N VAL A 312 3.97 -15.49 16.52
CA VAL A 312 2.77 -14.98 15.82
C VAL A 312 2.51 -15.94 14.66
N ASP A 313 1.41 -16.68 14.72
CA ASP A 313 1.02 -17.59 13.65
C ASP A 313 0.75 -16.78 12.37
N ALA A 314 0.99 -17.36 11.20
CA ALA A 314 0.72 -16.69 9.93
C ALA A 314 -0.78 -16.32 9.80
N GLU A 315 -1.66 -17.09 10.45
CA GLU A 315 -3.09 -16.77 10.57
C GLU A 315 -3.36 -15.52 11.43
N ASP A 316 -2.62 -15.29 12.51
CA ASP A 316 -2.79 -14.11 13.37
C ASP A 316 -2.30 -12.82 12.67
N VAL A 317 -1.20 -12.90 11.91
CA VAL A 317 -0.74 -11.80 11.06
C VAL A 317 -1.76 -11.50 9.96
N ALA A 318 -2.29 -12.53 9.30
CA ALA A 318 -3.31 -12.37 8.25
C ALA A 318 -4.62 -11.78 8.80
N LEU A 319 -5.03 -12.13 10.02
CA LEU A 319 -6.18 -11.55 10.71
C LEU A 319 -5.98 -10.07 11.04
N LEU A 320 -4.77 -9.68 11.46
CA LEU A 320 -4.40 -8.28 11.68
C LEU A 320 -4.37 -7.47 10.37
N GLU A 321 -3.85 -8.05 9.29
CA GLU A 321 -3.84 -7.44 7.96
C GLU A 321 -5.26 -7.29 7.38
N ALA A 322 -6.12 -8.31 7.54
CA ALA A 322 -7.52 -8.24 7.13
C ALA A 322 -8.29 -7.17 7.91
N ARG A 323 -8.02 -7.00 9.21
CA ARG A 323 -8.58 -5.94 10.04
C ARG A 323 -8.14 -4.54 9.57
N ASP A 324 -6.85 -4.35 9.28
CA ASP A 324 -6.32 -3.07 8.83
C ASP A 324 -6.85 -2.72 7.43
N LEU A 325 -7.04 -3.72 6.55
CA LEU A 325 -7.71 -3.57 5.25
C LEU A 325 -9.18 -3.16 5.41
N LEU A 326 -9.91 -3.78 6.34
CA LEU A 326 -11.31 -3.43 6.63
C LEU A 326 -11.43 -2.01 7.19
N PHE A 327 -10.53 -1.61 8.09
CA PHE A 327 -10.48 -0.25 8.61
C PHE A 327 -10.20 0.77 7.50
N ALA A 328 -9.25 0.47 6.60
CA ALA A 328 -8.97 1.30 5.43
C ALA A 328 -10.19 1.43 4.51
N ARG A 329 -10.91 0.33 4.24
CA ARG A 329 -12.16 0.34 3.46
C ARG A 329 -13.26 1.17 4.13
N LEU A 330 -13.41 1.07 5.45
CA LEU A 330 -14.39 1.86 6.21
C LEU A 330 -14.05 3.35 6.19
N LEU A 331 -12.77 3.69 6.31
CA LEU A 331 -12.30 5.08 6.23
C LEU A 331 -12.50 5.65 4.81
N GLN A 332 -12.17 4.87 3.78
CA GLN A 332 -12.43 5.23 2.39
C GLN A 332 -13.93 5.41 2.12
N TYR A 333 -14.78 4.49 2.60
CA TYR A 333 -16.22 4.60 2.50
C TYR A 333 -16.73 5.88 3.17
N ARG A 334 -16.24 6.20 4.37
CA ARG A 334 -16.56 7.45 5.06
C ARG A 334 -16.14 8.67 4.24
N ALA A 335 -14.93 8.67 3.67
CA ALA A 335 -14.43 9.74 2.82
C ALA A 335 -15.29 9.91 1.56
N PHE A 336 -15.67 8.81 0.89
CA PHE A 336 -16.56 8.86 -0.27
C PHE A 336 -17.96 9.34 0.10
N LYS A 337 -18.51 8.93 1.25
CA LYS A 337 -19.81 9.40 1.74
C LYS A 337 -19.79 10.90 2.02
N GLN A 338 -18.70 11.41 2.61
CA GLN A 338 -18.51 12.84 2.83
C GLN A 338 -18.35 13.62 1.51
N ALA A 339 -17.55 13.10 0.57
CA ALA A 339 -17.37 13.72 -0.73
C ALA A 339 -18.69 13.75 -1.52
N ALA A 340 -19.47 12.67 -1.49
CA ALA A 340 -20.78 12.60 -2.11
C ALA A 340 -21.76 13.61 -1.51
N SER A 341 -21.81 13.74 -0.17
CA SER A 341 -22.61 14.78 0.50
C SER A 341 -22.18 16.18 0.06
N TRP A 342 -20.88 16.44 0.04
CA TRP A 342 -20.33 17.73 -0.38
C TRP A 342 -20.69 18.06 -1.83
N PHE A 343 -20.57 17.09 -2.75
CA PHE A 343 -20.97 17.27 -4.14
C PHE A 343 -22.46 17.55 -4.25
N GLN A 344 -23.30 16.79 -3.53
CA GLN A 344 -24.74 16.97 -3.55
C GLN A 344 -25.15 18.37 -3.03
N GLU A 345 -24.54 18.82 -1.94
CA GLU A 345 -24.74 20.16 -1.39
C GLU A 345 -24.29 21.25 -2.37
N ARG A 346 -23.13 21.09 -3.00
CA ARG A 346 -22.62 22.05 -3.99
C ARG A 346 -23.46 22.08 -5.26
N LEU A 347 -23.84 20.93 -5.79
CA LEU A 347 -24.74 20.86 -6.94
C LEU A 347 -26.08 21.51 -6.62
N ALA A 348 -26.65 21.28 -5.43
CA ALA A 348 -27.89 21.94 -5.02
C ALA A 348 -27.71 23.46 -4.91
N ALA A 349 -26.63 23.93 -4.27
CA ALA A 349 -26.35 25.36 -4.10
C ALA A 349 -26.08 26.07 -5.44
N GLU A 350 -25.43 25.40 -6.38
CA GLU A 350 -25.07 25.95 -7.70
C GLU A 350 -26.17 25.71 -8.75
N SER A 351 -27.16 24.84 -8.49
CA SER A 351 -28.25 24.52 -9.44
C SER A 351 -29.09 25.75 -9.82
N GLY A 352 -29.17 26.74 -8.94
CA GLY A 352 -29.85 28.01 -9.19
C GLY A 352 -28.98 29.05 -9.93
N ARG A 353 -27.70 28.76 -10.19
CA ARG A 353 -26.80 29.68 -10.89
C ARG A 353 -26.80 29.38 -12.38
N ALA A 354 -27.39 30.28 -13.15
CA ALA A 354 -27.19 30.33 -14.58
C ALA A 354 -25.99 31.23 -14.90
N PHE A 355 -25.16 30.84 -15.86
CA PHE A 355 -24.20 31.78 -16.43
C PHE A 355 -24.99 32.90 -17.12
N ARG A 356 -24.50 34.13 -16.97
CA ARG A 356 -25.07 35.26 -17.68
C ARG A 356 -24.50 35.26 -19.10
N ASP A 357 -25.30 34.84 -20.07
CA ASP A 357 -24.95 34.97 -21.48
C ASP A 357 -25.13 36.43 -21.92
N VAL A 358 -24.07 37.23 -21.78
CA VAL A 358 -24.09 38.64 -22.16
C VAL A 358 -23.43 38.78 -23.54
N PRO A 359 -24.15 39.28 -24.55
CA PRO A 359 -23.50 39.65 -25.80
C PRO A 359 -22.46 40.74 -25.50
N LEU A 360 -21.27 40.61 -26.10
CA LEU A 360 -20.22 41.61 -25.99
C LEU A 360 -20.82 42.99 -26.34
N GLU A 361 -20.67 43.97 -25.45
CA GLU A 361 -21.25 45.31 -25.64
C GLU A 361 -20.69 45.94 -26.93
N GLU A 362 -21.52 46.73 -27.62
CA GLU A 362 -21.22 47.22 -28.97
C GLU A 362 -19.89 48.00 -29.06
N ARG A 363 -19.52 48.70 -27.98
CA ARG A 363 -18.22 49.41 -27.87
C ARG A 363 -16.99 48.49 -27.97
N PHE A 364 -17.10 47.25 -27.50
CA PHE A 364 -16.03 46.26 -27.58
C PHE A 364 -16.11 45.44 -28.88
N ARG A 365 -17.32 45.24 -29.43
CA ARG A 365 -17.51 44.64 -30.76
C ARG A 365 -16.93 45.53 -31.86
N ALA A 366 -17.00 46.85 -31.70
CA ALA A 366 -16.44 47.82 -32.64
C ALA A 366 -14.91 48.00 -32.51
N GLN A 367 -14.29 47.55 -31.42
CA GLN A 367 -12.85 47.61 -31.18
C GLN A 367 -12.19 46.26 -31.46
N VAL A 368 -12.43 45.70 -32.65
CA VAL A 368 -11.75 44.46 -33.05
C VAL A 368 -10.25 44.77 -33.17
N PRO A 369 -9.37 44.13 -32.39
CA PRO A 369 -7.94 44.33 -32.54
C PRO A 369 -7.51 43.96 -33.96
N GLU A 370 -6.49 44.65 -34.48
CA GLU A 370 -5.95 44.34 -35.81
C GLU A 370 -5.44 42.91 -35.82
N LEU A 371 -6.06 42.08 -36.66
CA LEU A 371 -5.79 40.65 -36.73
C LEU A 371 -4.48 40.45 -37.49
N VAL A 372 -3.37 40.36 -36.74
CA VAL A 372 -2.06 40.03 -37.31
C VAL A 372 -2.02 38.52 -37.57
N TRP A 373 -2.29 38.13 -38.82
CA TRP A 373 -2.17 36.75 -39.27
C TRP A 373 -0.70 36.35 -39.39
N THR A 374 -0.13 35.82 -38.31
CA THR A 374 1.20 35.21 -38.32
C THR A 374 1.19 33.75 -38.76
N THR A 375 0.01 33.15 -38.88
CA THR A 375 -0.22 31.73 -39.10
C THR A 375 -0.37 31.43 -40.60
N SER A 376 0.43 30.52 -41.14
CA SER A 376 0.28 30.06 -42.53
C SER A 376 -0.93 29.11 -42.68
N PRO A 377 -1.40 28.84 -43.92
CA PRO A 377 -2.42 27.82 -44.14
C PRO A 377 -2.04 26.43 -43.63
N ALA A 378 -0.74 26.10 -43.62
CA ALA A 378 -0.23 24.83 -43.09
C ALA A 378 -0.31 24.79 -41.55
N ASP A 379 0.06 25.89 -40.88
CA ASP A 379 -0.06 26.02 -39.43
C ASP A 379 -1.52 25.99 -38.98
N LEU A 380 -2.41 26.62 -39.76
CA LEU A 380 -3.86 26.58 -39.50
C LEU A 380 -4.39 25.14 -39.60
N ALA A 381 -3.95 24.37 -40.60
CA ALA A 381 -4.30 22.96 -40.74
C ALA A 381 -3.76 22.12 -39.57
N ALA A 382 -2.55 22.39 -39.08
CA ALA A 382 -1.96 21.71 -37.93
C ALA A 382 -2.73 22.01 -36.62
N ILE A 383 -3.10 23.26 -36.40
CA ILE A 383 -3.92 23.68 -35.25
C ILE A 383 -5.31 23.04 -35.31
N ALA A 384 -5.93 23.02 -36.50
CA ALA A 384 -7.22 22.37 -36.71
C ALA A 384 -7.15 20.86 -36.45
N LEU A 385 -6.07 20.20 -36.88
CA LEU A 385 -5.81 18.79 -36.57
C LEU A 385 -5.70 18.53 -35.07
N LEU A 386 -4.99 19.38 -34.32
CA LEU A 386 -4.89 19.29 -32.86
C LEU A 386 -6.23 19.55 -32.15
N ALA A 387 -7.01 20.51 -32.63
CA ALA A 387 -8.28 20.89 -32.00
C ALA A 387 -9.42 19.91 -32.31
N LEU A 388 -9.41 19.31 -33.51
CA LEU A 388 -10.40 18.32 -33.97
C LEU A 388 -9.96 16.88 -33.73
N ALA A 389 -8.73 16.65 -33.25
CA ALA A 389 -8.31 15.34 -32.77
C ALA A 389 -9.30 14.88 -31.68
N PRO A 390 -9.81 13.63 -31.75
CA PRO A 390 -10.64 13.08 -30.69
C PRO A 390 -9.86 13.19 -29.38
N ARG A 391 -10.38 13.94 -28.42
CA ARG A 391 -9.80 13.95 -27.08
C ARG A 391 -9.88 12.53 -26.54
N GLU A 392 -8.76 12.00 -26.07
CA GLU A 392 -8.78 10.75 -25.31
C GLU A 392 -9.80 10.94 -24.18
N ILE A 393 -10.78 10.02 -24.13
CA ILE A 393 -11.79 10.05 -23.10
C ILE A 393 -11.01 9.93 -21.79
N PRO A 394 -11.09 10.92 -20.88
CA PRO A 394 -10.41 10.83 -19.60
C PRO A 394 -10.96 9.60 -18.88
N THR A 395 -10.15 8.54 -18.85
CA THR A 395 -10.44 7.33 -18.11
C THR A 395 -9.98 7.57 -16.68
N VAL A 396 -10.84 7.28 -15.72
CA VAL A 396 -10.42 7.19 -14.33
C VAL A 396 -9.62 5.90 -14.24
N GLY A 397 -8.33 6.00 -13.91
CA GLY A 397 -7.52 4.83 -13.61
C GLY A 397 -8.21 4.04 -12.51
N LEU A 398 -8.59 2.80 -12.75
CA LEU A 398 -9.14 1.92 -11.72
C LEU A 398 -8.06 1.00 -11.16
N ASP A 399 -6.79 1.19 -11.57
CA ASP A 399 -5.66 0.33 -11.19
C ASP A 399 -5.37 0.37 -9.67
N HIS A 400 -5.87 1.39 -8.96
CA HIS A 400 -5.80 1.51 -7.50
C HIS A 400 -6.97 0.82 -6.76
N LEU A 401 -7.99 0.35 -7.48
CA LEU A 401 -9.05 -0.47 -6.90
C LEU A 401 -8.59 -1.93 -6.90
N HIS A 402 -8.13 -2.41 -5.75
CA HIS A 402 -7.97 -3.85 -5.45
C HIS A 402 -9.33 -4.54 -5.33
N ALA A 403 -10.13 -4.50 -6.39
CA ALA A 403 -11.22 -5.45 -6.59
C ALA A 403 -10.68 -6.51 -7.56
N PRO A 404 -10.60 -7.79 -7.18
CA PRO A 404 -10.33 -8.83 -8.17
C PRO A 404 -11.41 -8.71 -9.25
N LEU A 405 -11.00 -8.38 -10.49
CA LEU A 405 -11.90 -8.17 -11.64
C LEU A 405 -12.75 -9.41 -11.97
N VAL A 406 -12.52 -10.53 -11.30
CA VAL A 406 -13.17 -11.81 -11.51
C VAL A 406 -13.41 -12.50 -10.15
N SER A 407 -14.67 -12.68 -9.77
CA SER A 407 -15.02 -13.42 -8.55
C SER A 407 -14.90 -14.93 -8.78
N ILE A 408 -14.19 -15.64 -7.89
CA ILE A 408 -14.10 -17.10 -7.90
C ILE A 408 -15.49 -17.72 -7.74
N ARG A 409 -16.36 -17.12 -6.92
CA ARG A 409 -17.73 -17.58 -6.68
C ARG A 409 -18.57 -17.54 -7.95
N GLU A 410 -18.51 -16.44 -8.69
CA GLU A 410 -19.21 -16.32 -9.98
C GLU A 410 -18.72 -17.35 -10.98
N GLN A 411 -17.40 -17.60 -11.01
CA GLN A 411 -16.85 -18.63 -11.89
C GLN A 411 -17.24 -20.04 -11.45
N ALA A 412 -17.28 -20.33 -10.15
CA ALA A 412 -17.77 -21.60 -9.62
C ALA A 412 -19.22 -21.87 -10.04
N ALA A 413 -20.08 -20.84 -10.06
CA ALA A 413 -21.45 -20.97 -10.55
C ALA A 413 -21.50 -21.43 -12.02
N VAL A 414 -20.63 -20.87 -12.86
CA VAL A 414 -20.51 -21.25 -14.29
C VAL A 414 -20.01 -22.69 -14.42
N VAL A 415 -19.02 -23.09 -13.61
CA VAL A 415 -18.48 -24.46 -13.62
C VAL A 415 -19.54 -25.48 -13.21
N VAL A 416 -20.25 -25.22 -12.10
CA VAL A 416 -21.36 -26.07 -11.63
C VAL A 416 -22.44 -26.18 -12.71
N ALA A 417 -22.86 -25.06 -13.31
CA ALA A 417 -23.89 -25.06 -14.35
C ALA A 417 -23.55 -25.95 -15.56
N ARG A 418 -22.27 -26.01 -15.95
CA ARG A 418 -21.82 -26.86 -17.07
C ARG A 418 -21.66 -28.33 -16.68
N LEU A 419 -21.21 -28.63 -15.46
CA LEU A 419 -20.94 -30.00 -15.02
C LEU A 419 -22.18 -30.73 -14.48
N ARG A 420 -23.20 -30.01 -13.98
CA ARG A 420 -24.44 -30.60 -13.43
C ARG A 420 -25.23 -31.42 -14.45
N GLY A 421 -24.95 -31.25 -15.75
CA GLY A 421 -25.50 -32.08 -16.83
C GLY A 421 -24.99 -33.51 -16.87
N GLY A 422 -23.99 -33.87 -16.06
CA GLY A 422 -23.50 -35.25 -15.86
C GLY A 422 -22.58 -35.79 -16.97
N ALA A 423 -22.40 -35.05 -18.07
CA ALA A 423 -21.39 -35.39 -19.08
C ALA A 423 -20.00 -34.90 -18.60
N PRO A 424 -18.94 -35.70 -18.79
CA PRO A 424 -17.57 -35.23 -18.58
C PRO A 424 -17.25 -34.04 -19.50
N VAL A 425 -16.62 -33.00 -18.96
CA VAL A 425 -16.22 -31.79 -19.70
C VAL A 425 -14.73 -31.56 -19.51
N THR A 426 -14.02 -31.20 -20.57
CA THR A 426 -12.60 -30.86 -20.46
C THR A 426 -12.41 -29.45 -19.91
N PHE A 427 -11.31 -29.21 -19.20
CA PHE A 427 -10.98 -27.87 -18.70
C PHE A 427 -10.82 -26.86 -19.86
N ARG A 428 -10.37 -27.31 -21.04
CA ARG A 428 -10.30 -26.46 -22.25
C ARG A 428 -11.67 -25.98 -22.71
N GLU A 429 -12.67 -26.87 -22.73
CA GLU A 429 -14.06 -26.48 -23.04
C GLU A 429 -14.65 -25.59 -21.95
N LEU A 430 -14.24 -25.80 -20.69
CA LEU A 430 -14.66 -25.00 -19.56
C LEU A 430 -14.15 -23.57 -19.64
N VAL A 431 -13.03 -23.29 -20.31
CA VAL A 431 -12.43 -21.95 -20.44
C VAL A 431 -12.52 -21.36 -21.85
N ALA A 432 -13.18 -22.04 -22.79
CA ALA A 432 -13.28 -21.60 -24.19
C ALA A 432 -13.92 -20.21 -24.38
N ASP A 433 -14.78 -19.79 -23.46
CA ASP A 433 -15.44 -18.48 -23.42
C ASP A 433 -14.72 -17.44 -22.54
N ALA A 434 -13.58 -17.79 -21.94
CA ALA A 434 -12.80 -16.87 -21.12
C ALA A 434 -12.05 -15.87 -22.01
N GLY A 435 -12.52 -14.62 -22.03
CA GLY A 435 -11.88 -13.54 -22.82
C GLY A 435 -10.62 -12.94 -22.18
N VAL A 436 -10.34 -13.24 -20.90
CA VAL A 436 -9.17 -12.73 -20.16
C VAL A 436 -8.57 -13.82 -19.27
N THR A 437 -7.25 -13.76 -19.05
CA THR A 437 -6.50 -14.75 -18.27
C THR A 437 -7.01 -14.88 -16.82
N GLY A 438 -7.50 -13.79 -16.22
CA GLY A 438 -8.08 -13.81 -14.87
C GLY A 438 -9.27 -14.75 -14.74
N VAL A 439 -10.10 -14.89 -15.78
CA VAL A 439 -11.24 -15.82 -15.80
C VAL A 439 -10.77 -17.27 -15.87
N VAL A 440 -9.69 -17.54 -16.60
CA VAL A 440 -9.08 -18.88 -16.67
C VAL A 440 -8.58 -19.30 -15.30
N ILE A 441 -7.84 -18.41 -14.61
CA ILE A 441 -7.30 -18.66 -13.27
C ILE A 441 -8.45 -18.85 -12.26
N ALA A 442 -9.45 -17.98 -12.25
CA ALA A 442 -10.58 -18.08 -11.34
C ALA A 442 -11.41 -19.37 -11.56
N ARG A 443 -11.59 -19.82 -12.81
CA ARG A 443 -12.24 -21.11 -13.10
C ARG A 443 -11.38 -22.29 -12.65
N PHE A 444 -10.07 -22.22 -12.78
CA PHE A 444 -9.17 -23.25 -12.26
C PHE A 444 -9.25 -23.36 -10.73
N LEU A 445 -9.20 -22.22 -10.02
CA LEU A 445 -9.37 -22.18 -8.56
C LEU A 445 -10.74 -22.71 -8.14
N ALA A 446 -11.80 -22.38 -8.88
CA ALA A 446 -13.14 -22.92 -8.64
C ALA A 446 -13.18 -24.46 -8.80
N VAL A 447 -12.48 -25.03 -9.79
CA VAL A 447 -12.35 -26.49 -9.94
C VAL A 447 -11.65 -27.10 -8.73
N LEU A 448 -10.55 -26.51 -8.27
CA LEU A 448 -9.83 -27.01 -7.08
C LEU A 448 -10.69 -26.98 -5.82
N GLU A 449 -11.46 -25.90 -5.62
CA GLU A 449 -12.38 -25.80 -4.48
C GLU A 449 -13.54 -26.79 -4.57
N LEU A 450 -14.14 -26.96 -5.77
CA LEU A 450 -15.19 -27.95 -5.98
C LEU A 450 -14.68 -29.38 -5.78
N TYR A 451 -13.44 -29.67 -6.15
CA TYR A 451 -12.79 -30.95 -5.86
C TYR A 451 -12.55 -31.13 -4.35
N ARG A 452 -12.10 -30.08 -3.66
CA ARG A 452 -11.87 -30.09 -2.20
C ARG A 452 -13.13 -30.43 -1.41
N VAL A 453 -14.30 -29.96 -1.85
CA VAL A 453 -15.60 -30.29 -1.25
C VAL A 453 -16.24 -31.57 -1.81
N ALA A 454 -15.47 -32.37 -2.57
CA ALA A 454 -15.89 -33.61 -3.21
C ALA A 454 -17.13 -33.48 -4.12
N ALA A 455 -17.33 -32.31 -4.75
CA ALA A 455 -18.43 -32.08 -5.67
C ALA A 455 -18.14 -32.56 -7.10
N ILE A 456 -16.85 -32.59 -7.47
CA ILE A 456 -16.35 -33.03 -8.77
C ILE A 456 -15.15 -33.95 -8.59
N GLU A 457 -14.91 -34.79 -9.59
CA GLU A 457 -13.66 -35.53 -9.78
C GLU A 457 -12.97 -35.07 -11.07
N PHE A 458 -11.66 -35.28 -11.15
CA PHE A 458 -10.90 -35.01 -12.37
C PHE A 458 -9.96 -36.16 -12.74
N ASP A 459 -9.72 -36.31 -14.03
CA ASP A 459 -8.75 -37.22 -14.62
C ASP A 459 -7.74 -36.45 -15.48
N GLN A 460 -6.44 -36.70 -15.25
CA GLN A 460 -5.34 -36.11 -16.00
C GLN A 460 -4.24 -37.17 -16.19
N PRO A 461 -4.21 -37.88 -17.33
CA PRO A 461 -3.32 -39.02 -17.55
C PRO A 461 -1.83 -38.64 -17.73
N GLU A 462 -1.54 -37.41 -18.17
CA GLU A 462 -0.18 -36.88 -18.32
C GLU A 462 -0.07 -35.53 -17.59
N ALA A 463 1.07 -35.26 -16.94
CA ALA A 463 1.30 -33.97 -16.29
C ALA A 463 1.15 -32.82 -17.29
N LEU A 464 0.35 -31.80 -16.95
CA LEU A 464 -0.04 -30.69 -17.84
C LEU A 464 -0.81 -31.12 -19.11
N GLY A 465 -1.28 -32.36 -19.15
CA GLY A 465 -2.15 -32.90 -20.18
C GLY A 465 -3.60 -32.44 -20.02
N GLU A 466 -4.49 -33.01 -20.83
CA GLU A 466 -5.91 -32.67 -20.80
C GLU A 466 -6.55 -33.05 -19.48
N LEU A 467 -7.19 -32.07 -18.83
CA LEU A 467 -7.89 -32.24 -17.55
C LEU A 467 -9.37 -32.45 -17.83
N THR A 468 -9.89 -33.63 -17.54
CA THR A 468 -11.30 -33.98 -17.73
C THR A 468 -12.02 -33.95 -16.39
N LEU A 469 -13.15 -33.25 -16.31
CA LEU A 469 -13.90 -33.02 -15.07
C LEU A 469 -15.24 -33.75 -15.13
N THR A 470 -15.60 -34.42 -14.03
CA THR A 470 -16.87 -35.15 -13.89
C THR A 470 -17.59 -34.71 -12.62
N TRP A 471 -18.90 -34.49 -12.72
CA TRP A 471 -19.73 -34.17 -11.56
C TRP A 471 -20.04 -35.44 -10.75
N THR A 472 -19.80 -35.40 -9.44
CA THR A 472 -19.96 -36.55 -8.54
C THR A 472 -20.87 -36.28 -7.34
N ALA A 473 -21.24 -35.02 -7.08
CA ALA A 473 -22.08 -34.68 -5.94
C ALA A 473 -23.53 -35.19 -6.09
N GLU A 474 -23.99 -36.04 -5.16
CA GLU A 474 -25.39 -36.49 -5.08
C GLU A 474 -26.32 -35.45 -4.45
N SER A 475 -25.80 -34.62 -3.54
CA SER A 475 -26.54 -33.54 -2.86
C SER A 475 -25.78 -32.22 -2.93
N TRP A 476 -26.13 -31.37 -3.88
CA TRP A 476 -25.58 -30.00 -4.01
C TRP A 476 -26.68 -28.96 -3.81
N THR A 477 -26.49 -28.07 -2.84
CA THR A 477 -27.37 -26.94 -2.56
C THR A 477 -26.74 -25.63 -3.02
N ASP A 478 -27.57 -24.67 -3.42
CA ASP A 478 -27.09 -23.34 -3.82
C ASP A 478 -26.45 -22.57 -2.64
N ASP A 479 -26.78 -22.95 -1.39
CA ASP A 479 -26.11 -22.45 -0.18
C ASP A 479 -24.62 -22.88 -0.10
N ALA A 480 -24.26 -24.04 -0.66
CA ALA A 480 -22.86 -24.48 -0.74
C ALA A 480 -22.05 -23.66 -1.76
N LEU A 481 -22.72 -23.03 -2.72
CA LEU A 481 -22.11 -22.08 -3.65
C LEU A 481 -21.82 -20.73 -2.97
N ALA A 482 -22.64 -20.34 -1.98
CA ALA A 482 -22.45 -19.10 -1.24
C ALA A 482 -21.25 -19.13 -0.27
N SER A 483 -20.86 -20.32 0.20
CA SER A 483 -19.69 -20.52 1.07
C SER A 483 -18.37 -20.72 0.32
N LEU A 484 -18.43 -20.95 -1.00
CA LEU A 484 -17.24 -21.08 -1.86
C LEU A 484 -16.56 -19.71 -2.05
N GLY A 485 -15.25 -19.67 -1.77
CA GLY A 485 -14.41 -18.48 -1.94
C GLY A 485 -14.39 -17.51 -0.76
N ALA A 486 -15.04 -17.82 0.37
CA ALA A 486 -15.06 -16.95 1.55
C ALA A 486 -13.67 -16.66 2.15
N GLY A 487 -12.65 -17.47 1.84
CA GLY A 487 -11.25 -17.24 2.22
C GLY A 487 -10.36 -16.57 1.17
N TYR A 488 -10.89 -16.25 -0.01
CA TYR A 488 -10.14 -15.60 -1.10
C TYR A 488 -10.67 -14.20 -1.47
N ASP A 489 -11.91 -13.86 -1.07
CA ASP A 489 -12.52 -12.53 -1.24
C ASP A 489 -12.14 -11.54 -0.10
N SER A 490 -11.32 -11.98 0.87
CA SER A 490 -10.80 -11.18 1.99
C SER A 490 -9.60 -10.33 1.62
#